data_AF-A0A418AN05-F1
#
_entry.id   AF-A0A418AN05-F1
#
_cell.length_a   1.000
_cell.length_b   1.000
_cell.length_c   1.000
_cell.angle_alpha   90.00
_cell.angle_beta   90.00
_cell.angle_gamma   90.00
#
_symmetry.space_group_name_H-M   'P 1'
#
loop_
_entity.id
_entity.type
_entity.pdbx_description
1 polymer ?
#
loop_
_entity_poly.entity_id
_entity_poly.type
_entity_poly.pdbx_seq_one_letter_code
_entity_poly.pdbx_strand_id
1 'polypeptide(L)'
;DQVLHQLMNYRFQDHYLEGASLGNLLLAALTDIHGGKFDQAIASISDILNIRGQVLPATLDQAELCAVLTDGTTVVAEENVRSPNKSAPIDHVFLDNASVTAYPAAVAAIEAADIILISPGGFYTSIITTLLVPGDERISIKDAIARATGAVVYISNVATQHGQSDGYTLPQTLRILAEYLGDDVVDYVIANNARPPTLPFQHGETLLLPTREMEMAERPILVQGRAFNDMSAFDVEWKKVPMIKHNGEMVLSMLYRIIEKEMEGGMTERTKTQYMQLPSRGGRGSASLQPRSPMCQEAKKSHERRAEAH
;
A
#
# COMPACT_ATOMS: atom_id res chain seq x y z
N ASP A 1 -13.06 13.59 -19.41
CA ASP A 1 -13.25 13.12 -20.79
C ASP A 1 -13.04 11.62 -20.83
N GLN A 2 -13.99 10.84 -21.36
CA GLN A 2 -13.93 9.38 -21.40
C GLN A 2 -12.80 8.88 -22.33
N VAL A 3 -12.49 9.62 -23.40
CA VAL A 3 -11.44 9.27 -24.36
C VAL A 3 -10.07 9.41 -23.71
N LEU A 4 -9.84 10.52 -22.99
CA LEU A 4 -8.56 10.76 -22.32
C LEU A 4 -8.28 9.71 -21.23
N HIS A 5 -9.31 9.29 -20.50
CA HIS A 5 -9.22 8.18 -19.56
C HIS A 5 -8.86 6.85 -20.26
N GLN A 6 -9.45 6.56 -21.42
CA GLN A 6 -9.10 5.37 -22.22
C GLN A 6 -7.65 5.43 -22.71
N LEU A 7 -7.18 6.59 -23.18
CA LEU A 7 -5.79 6.77 -23.62
C LEU A 7 -4.79 6.55 -22.48
N MET A 8 -5.05 7.09 -21.29
CA MET A 8 -4.17 6.87 -20.14
C MET A 8 -4.07 5.39 -19.74
N ASN A 9 -5.16 4.65 -19.87
CA ASN A 9 -5.21 3.21 -19.57
C ASN A 9 -4.83 2.33 -20.77
N TYR A 10 -4.59 2.91 -21.93
CA TYR A 10 -4.28 2.15 -23.14
C TYR A 10 -2.94 1.42 -22.98
N ARG A 11 -2.97 0.13 -23.28
CA ARG A 11 -1.79 -0.70 -23.43
C ARG A 11 -1.71 -1.20 -24.85
N PHE A 12 -0.56 -1.02 -25.48
CA PHE A 12 -0.32 -1.50 -26.84
C PHE A 12 -0.40 -3.04 -26.85
N GLN A 13 -1.13 -3.60 -27.82
CA GLN A 13 -1.35 -5.04 -27.93
C GLN A 13 -0.45 -5.74 -28.94
N ASP A 14 0.18 -4.99 -29.85
CA ASP A 14 0.95 -5.56 -30.96
C ASP A 14 2.23 -4.74 -31.24
N HIS A 15 3.20 -5.40 -31.89
CA HIS A 15 4.45 -4.83 -32.41
C HIS A 15 5.47 -4.37 -31.35
N TYR A 16 6.34 -3.42 -31.71
CA TYR A 16 7.49 -2.97 -30.92
C TYR A 16 7.17 -2.36 -29.55
N LEU A 17 5.91 -2.01 -29.29
CA LEU A 17 5.46 -1.42 -28.03
C LEU A 17 4.56 -2.37 -27.22
N GLU A 18 4.43 -3.64 -27.62
CA GLU A 18 3.56 -4.61 -26.95
C GLU A 18 3.73 -4.58 -25.42
N GLY A 19 2.61 -4.41 -24.71
CA GLY A 19 2.55 -4.33 -23.24
C GLY A 19 2.83 -2.95 -22.64
N ALA A 20 3.43 -2.02 -23.40
CA ALA A 20 3.70 -0.66 -22.91
C ALA A 20 2.40 0.08 -22.59
N SER A 21 2.38 0.83 -21.49
CA SER A 21 1.27 1.73 -21.15
C SER A 21 1.51 3.10 -21.76
N LEU A 22 0.55 3.60 -22.54
CA LEU A 22 0.63 4.95 -23.11
C LEU A 22 0.75 6.02 -22.02
N GLY A 23 0.01 5.89 -20.91
CA GLY A 23 0.13 6.77 -19.76
C GLY A 23 1.55 6.82 -19.18
N ASN A 24 2.22 5.67 -19.06
CA ASN A 24 3.61 5.62 -18.59
C ASN A 24 4.58 6.26 -19.58
N LEU A 25 4.37 6.06 -20.89
CA LEU A 25 5.17 6.70 -21.93
C LEU A 25 5.01 8.22 -21.92
N LEU A 26 3.79 8.73 -21.71
CA LEU A 26 3.54 10.16 -21.55
C LEU A 26 4.25 10.73 -20.33
N LEU A 27 4.22 10.03 -19.19
CA LEU A 27 4.90 10.45 -17.98
C LEU A 27 6.42 10.47 -18.14
N ALA A 28 6.99 9.45 -18.79
CA ALA A 28 8.42 9.42 -19.13
C ALA A 28 8.80 10.58 -20.04
N ALA A 29 8.06 10.80 -21.14
CA ALA A 29 8.33 11.89 -22.07
C ALA A 29 8.23 13.28 -21.41
N LEU A 30 7.22 13.51 -20.56
CA LEU A 30 7.10 14.76 -19.82
C LEU A 30 8.21 14.96 -18.79
N THR A 31 8.69 13.87 -18.17
CA THR A 31 9.84 13.92 -17.26
C THR A 31 11.09 14.36 -18.01
N ASP A 32 11.33 13.82 -19.20
CA ASP A 32 12.46 14.21 -20.05
C ASP A 32 12.34 15.67 -20.52
N ILE A 33 11.15 16.11 -20.94
CA ILE A 33 10.88 17.50 -21.34
C ILE A 33 11.16 18.49 -20.21
N HIS A 34 10.79 18.13 -18.98
CA HIS A 34 11.06 18.94 -17.78
C HIS A 34 12.48 18.79 -17.23
N GLY A 35 13.39 18.15 -17.98
CA GLY A 35 14.80 18.01 -17.62
C GLY A 35 15.02 17.07 -16.44
N GLY A 36 14.26 15.97 -16.37
CA GLY A 36 14.35 14.97 -15.30
C GLY A 36 13.50 15.28 -14.07
N LYS A 37 12.71 16.37 -14.08
CA LYS A 37 11.87 16.78 -12.93
C LYS A 37 10.54 16.04 -12.95
N PHE A 38 10.50 14.90 -12.27
CA PHE A 38 9.35 14.00 -12.23
C PHE A 38 8.09 14.64 -11.64
N ASP A 39 8.23 15.50 -10.63
CA ASP A 39 7.13 16.25 -10.03
C ASP A 39 6.44 17.19 -11.03
N GLN A 40 7.22 17.88 -11.88
CA GLN A 40 6.67 18.74 -12.94
C GLN A 40 5.93 17.95 -14.01
N ALA A 41 6.39 16.73 -14.30
CA ALA A 41 5.70 15.82 -15.21
C ALA A 41 4.35 15.37 -14.63
N ILE A 42 4.29 15.02 -13.34
CA ILE A 42 3.03 14.69 -12.66
C ILE A 42 2.09 15.89 -12.68
N ALA A 43 2.57 17.10 -12.39
CA ALA A 43 1.76 18.32 -12.44
C ALA A 43 1.20 18.56 -13.85
N SER A 44 2.02 18.39 -14.90
CA SER A 44 1.59 18.55 -16.29
C SER A 44 0.52 17.55 -16.70
N ILE A 45 0.66 16.28 -16.32
CA ILE A 45 -0.37 15.26 -16.55
C ILE A 45 -1.65 15.60 -15.78
N SER A 46 -1.51 16.04 -14.53
CA SER A 46 -2.63 16.45 -13.68
C SER A 46 -3.46 17.55 -14.34
N ASP A 47 -2.79 18.55 -14.93
CA ASP A 47 -3.42 19.65 -15.66
C ASP A 47 -4.10 19.18 -16.95
N ILE A 48 -3.42 18.34 -17.74
CA ILE A 48 -3.96 17.76 -18.98
C ILE A 48 -5.23 16.94 -18.69
N LEU A 49 -5.21 16.17 -17.61
CA LEU A 49 -6.35 15.34 -17.16
C LEU A 49 -7.41 16.15 -16.42
N ASN A 50 -7.15 17.42 -16.11
CA ASN A 50 -7.99 18.30 -15.31
C ASN A 50 -8.43 17.64 -14.00
N ILE A 51 -7.48 17.04 -13.28
CA ILE A 51 -7.76 16.35 -12.02
C ILE A 51 -8.23 17.34 -10.95
N ARG A 52 -9.12 16.88 -10.08
CA ARG A 52 -9.50 17.64 -8.87
C ARG A 52 -8.71 17.10 -7.69
N GLY A 53 -7.74 17.86 -7.23
CA GLY A 53 -6.81 17.46 -6.17
C GLY A 53 -5.37 17.45 -6.66
N GLN A 54 -4.49 16.85 -5.87
CA GLN A 54 -3.07 16.74 -6.16
C GLN A 54 -2.62 15.28 -6.14
N VAL A 55 -1.73 14.92 -7.05
CA VAL A 55 -1.01 13.65 -7.03
C VAL A 55 0.43 13.97 -6.69
N LEU A 56 0.91 13.42 -5.58
CA LEU A 56 2.25 13.66 -5.08
C LEU A 56 2.96 12.31 -4.93
N PRO A 57 4.18 12.15 -5.47
CA PRO A 57 4.95 10.93 -5.24
C PRO A 57 5.45 10.90 -3.79
N ALA A 58 5.63 9.70 -3.23
CA ALA A 58 6.18 9.56 -1.88
C ALA A 58 7.64 10.05 -1.80
N THR A 59 8.40 9.88 -2.88
CA THR A 59 9.77 10.35 -3.05
C THR A 59 10.01 10.73 -4.52
N LEU A 60 10.99 11.60 -4.78
CA LEU A 60 11.52 11.85 -6.13
C LEU A 60 12.77 11.03 -6.43
N ASP A 61 13.33 10.35 -5.42
CA ASP A 61 14.52 9.53 -5.56
C ASP A 61 14.17 8.16 -6.13
N GLN A 62 15.11 7.56 -6.88
CA GLN A 62 14.96 6.20 -7.36
C GLN A 62 15.33 5.19 -6.27
N ALA A 63 14.48 4.17 -6.11
CA ALA A 63 14.70 3.07 -5.20
C ALA A 63 13.94 1.83 -5.66
N GLU A 64 14.47 0.66 -5.31
CA GLU A 64 13.79 -0.61 -5.46
C GLU A 64 13.35 -1.16 -4.12
N LEU A 65 12.13 -1.72 -4.10
CA LEU A 65 11.67 -2.51 -2.97
C LEU A 65 12.39 -3.86 -2.94
N CYS A 66 12.94 -4.19 -1.78
CA CYS A 66 13.54 -5.48 -1.48
C CYS A 66 12.76 -6.18 -0.35
N ALA A 67 12.80 -7.51 -0.35
CA ALA A 67 12.23 -8.34 0.71
C ALA A 67 13.24 -9.37 1.20
N VAL A 68 13.38 -9.49 2.52
CA VAL A 68 14.00 -10.66 3.16
C VAL A 68 12.91 -11.69 3.40
N LEU A 69 13.17 -12.93 3.02
CA LEU A 69 12.23 -14.04 3.20
C LEU A 69 12.54 -14.80 4.50
N THR A 70 11.59 -15.59 4.98
CA THR A 70 11.75 -16.33 6.25
C THR A 70 12.85 -17.41 6.20
N ASP A 71 13.31 -17.81 5.01
CA ASP A 71 14.46 -18.69 4.82
C ASP A 71 15.81 -17.94 4.80
N GLY A 72 15.79 -16.61 4.96
CA GLY A 72 16.96 -15.72 4.97
C GLY A 72 17.39 -15.25 3.58
N THR A 73 16.77 -15.71 2.50
CA THR A 73 17.08 -15.23 1.14
C THR A 73 16.51 -13.83 0.92
N THR A 74 17.06 -13.10 -0.06
CA THR A 74 16.63 -11.73 -0.41
C THR A 74 16.12 -11.69 -1.83
N VAL A 75 14.98 -11.03 -2.03
CA VAL A 75 14.37 -10.75 -3.31
C VAL A 75 14.45 -9.25 -3.58
N VAL A 76 14.81 -8.87 -4.80
CA VAL A 76 15.06 -7.48 -5.23
C VAL A 76 14.07 -7.12 -6.34
N ALA A 77 13.66 -5.85 -6.39
CA ALA A 77 12.62 -5.27 -7.25
C ALA A 77 11.17 -5.62 -6.85
N GLU A 78 10.28 -4.63 -6.93
CA GLU A 78 8.87 -4.73 -6.55
C GLU A 78 8.17 -5.90 -7.27
N GLU A 79 8.47 -6.12 -8.56
CA GLU A 79 7.87 -7.19 -9.34
C GLU A 79 8.16 -8.59 -8.75
N ASN A 80 9.37 -8.81 -8.25
CA ASN A 80 9.78 -10.09 -7.67
C ASN A 80 9.26 -10.22 -6.24
N VAL A 81 9.24 -9.11 -5.49
CA VAL A 81 8.58 -9.07 -4.18
C VAL A 81 7.10 -9.43 -4.35
N ARG A 82 6.41 -8.88 -5.35
CA ARG A 82 5.01 -9.18 -5.69
C ARG A 82 4.78 -10.62 -6.17
N SER A 83 5.74 -11.18 -6.91
CA SER A 83 5.62 -12.50 -7.54
C SER A 83 5.31 -13.62 -6.53
N PRO A 84 4.37 -14.54 -6.80
CA PRO A 84 4.11 -15.67 -5.91
C PRO A 84 5.23 -16.71 -5.88
N ASN A 85 6.15 -16.69 -6.86
CA ASN A 85 7.18 -17.71 -7.04
C ASN A 85 8.43 -17.50 -6.15
N LYS A 86 8.23 -17.08 -4.91
CA LYS A 86 9.31 -16.91 -3.92
C LYS A 86 9.58 -18.23 -3.18
N SER A 87 10.80 -18.42 -2.70
CA SER A 87 11.20 -19.66 -1.99
C SER A 87 10.55 -19.80 -0.62
N ALA A 88 10.18 -18.69 0.00
CA ALA A 88 9.54 -18.63 1.32
C ALA A 88 8.68 -17.36 1.47
N PRO A 89 7.82 -17.28 2.51
CA PRO A 89 7.09 -16.05 2.85
C PRO A 89 8.02 -14.86 3.12
N ILE A 90 7.47 -13.65 2.97
CA ILE A 90 8.17 -12.40 3.32
C ILE A 90 8.26 -12.31 4.85
N ASP A 91 9.47 -12.04 5.35
CA ASP A 91 9.72 -11.69 6.75
C ASP A 91 9.57 -10.17 6.91
N HIS A 92 10.39 -9.39 6.20
CA HIS A 92 10.29 -7.92 6.16
C HIS A 92 10.76 -7.34 4.83
N VAL A 93 10.43 -6.06 4.61
CA VAL A 93 10.80 -5.32 3.40
C VAL A 93 11.60 -4.06 3.72
N PHE A 94 12.40 -3.60 2.75
CA PHE A 94 13.21 -2.40 2.84
C PHE A 94 13.46 -1.80 1.45
N LEU A 95 13.94 -0.56 1.38
CA LEU A 95 14.38 0.07 0.13
C LEU A 95 15.89 -0.14 -0.05
N ASP A 96 16.33 -0.47 -1.26
CA ASP A 96 17.76 -0.70 -1.57
C ASP A 96 18.60 0.57 -1.43
N ASN A 97 17.98 1.72 -1.65
CA ASN A 97 18.60 3.04 -1.56
C ASN A 97 18.30 3.67 -0.19
N ALA A 98 19.31 3.72 0.66
CA ALA A 98 19.21 4.32 2.00
C ALA A 98 19.20 5.86 2.00
N SER A 99 19.51 6.51 0.87
CA SER A 99 19.51 7.98 0.75
C SER A 99 18.20 8.54 0.17
N VAL A 100 17.18 7.70 -0.03
CA VAL A 100 15.85 8.12 -0.46
C VAL A 100 15.27 9.08 0.56
N THR A 101 14.59 10.12 0.09
CA THR A 101 13.96 11.12 0.95
C THR A 101 12.49 11.30 0.62
N ALA A 102 11.67 11.49 1.66
CA ALA A 102 10.27 11.82 1.50
C ALA A 102 10.09 13.14 0.75
N TYR A 103 9.18 13.17 -0.23
CA TYR A 103 8.91 14.39 -0.99
C TYR A 103 8.25 15.43 -0.08
N PRO A 104 8.84 16.64 0.11
CA PRO A 104 8.37 17.58 1.12
C PRO A 104 6.91 18.02 0.94
N ALA A 105 6.42 18.11 -0.31
CA ALA A 105 5.03 18.45 -0.56
C ALA A 105 4.07 17.33 -0.10
N ALA A 106 4.46 16.06 -0.24
CA ALA A 106 3.67 14.93 0.25
C ALA A 106 3.61 14.93 1.78
N VAL A 107 4.75 15.17 2.44
CA VAL A 107 4.83 15.31 3.91
C VAL A 107 3.91 16.43 4.40
N ALA A 108 4.00 17.62 3.80
CA ALA A 108 3.17 18.76 4.19
C ALA A 108 1.67 18.50 3.98
N ALA A 109 1.29 17.83 2.88
CA ALA A 109 -0.09 17.46 2.61
C ALA A 109 -0.63 16.45 3.64
N ILE A 110 0.20 15.49 4.08
CA ILE A 110 -0.16 14.52 5.11
C ILE A 110 -0.37 15.22 6.46
N GLU A 111 0.57 16.08 6.89
CA GLU A 111 0.49 16.77 8.19
C GLU A 111 -0.73 17.70 8.28
N ALA A 112 -1.11 18.32 7.15
CA ALA A 112 -2.25 19.22 7.06
C ALA A 112 -3.59 18.51 6.84
N ALA A 113 -3.61 17.18 6.68
CA ALA A 113 -4.84 16.46 6.37
C ALA A 113 -5.76 16.38 7.60
N ASP A 114 -7.06 16.66 7.40
CA ASP A 114 -8.11 16.42 8.39
C ASP A 114 -8.44 14.92 8.53
N ILE A 115 -8.17 14.15 7.48
CA ILE A 115 -8.33 12.70 7.45
C ILE A 115 -7.27 12.09 6.53
N ILE A 116 -6.61 11.03 6.99
CA ILE A 116 -5.60 10.28 6.24
C ILE A 116 -6.15 8.91 5.94
N LEU A 117 -6.24 8.54 4.67
CA LEU A 117 -6.71 7.23 4.24
C LEU A 117 -5.55 6.37 3.78
N ILE A 118 -5.20 5.34 4.57
CA ILE A 118 -4.35 4.25 4.12
C ILE A 118 -5.24 3.28 3.33
N SER A 119 -5.28 3.50 2.02
CA SER A 119 -6.15 2.80 1.07
C SER A 119 -5.74 1.33 0.87
N PRO A 120 -6.67 0.45 0.46
CA PRO A 120 -6.35 -0.95 0.17
C PRO A 120 -5.44 -1.05 -1.06
N GLY A 121 -4.59 -2.06 -1.11
CA GLY A 121 -3.58 -2.22 -2.15
C GLY A 121 -2.62 -3.38 -1.88
N GLY A 122 -1.54 -3.46 -2.65
CA GLY A 122 -0.43 -4.37 -2.35
C GLY A 122 0.06 -4.14 -0.92
N PHE A 123 -0.08 -5.13 -0.03
CA PHE A 123 0.23 -4.93 1.38
C PHE A 123 1.70 -4.49 1.54
N TYR A 124 2.65 -5.29 1.06
CA TYR A 124 4.04 -4.88 1.07
C TYR A 124 4.38 -3.89 -0.04
N THR A 125 3.92 -4.14 -1.27
CA THR A 125 4.38 -3.44 -2.48
C THR A 125 3.71 -2.09 -2.75
N SER A 126 2.77 -1.66 -1.91
CA SER A 126 2.09 -0.37 -2.05
C SER A 126 1.96 0.34 -0.72
N ILE A 127 1.38 -0.33 0.28
CA ILE A 127 1.17 0.27 1.60
C ILE A 127 2.51 0.38 2.34
N ILE A 128 3.17 -0.74 2.65
CA ILE A 128 4.41 -0.71 3.42
C ILE A 128 5.54 0.02 2.67
N THR A 129 5.69 -0.17 1.35
CA THR A 129 6.69 0.58 0.55
C THR A 129 6.56 2.09 0.70
N THR A 130 5.33 2.63 0.73
CA THR A 130 5.11 4.07 0.91
C THR A 130 5.55 4.53 2.30
N LEU A 131 5.30 3.72 3.33
CA LEU A 131 5.70 4.01 4.72
C LEU A 131 7.21 3.90 4.95
N LEU A 132 7.91 3.10 4.14
CA LEU A 132 9.36 2.90 4.23
C LEU A 132 10.18 4.11 3.78
N VAL A 133 9.59 5.03 3.02
CA VAL A 133 10.29 6.21 2.51
C VAL A 133 10.80 7.06 3.68
N PRO A 134 12.13 7.09 3.91
CA PRO A 134 12.67 7.74 5.08
C PRO A 134 12.64 9.27 4.91
N GLY A 135 12.74 9.97 6.04
CA GLY A 135 13.13 11.37 6.07
C GLY A 135 14.66 11.42 6.18
N ASP A 136 15.26 12.46 5.63
CA ASP A 136 16.64 12.85 5.91
C ASP A 136 16.72 13.52 7.30
N GLU A 137 17.26 14.74 7.39
CA GLU A 137 17.09 15.63 8.55
C GLU A 137 15.62 16.09 8.74
N ARG A 138 14.70 15.63 7.87
CA ARG A 138 13.27 15.95 7.86
C ARG A 138 12.41 14.77 8.27
N ILE A 139 11.10 15.00 8.20
CA ILE A 139 10.03 14.11 8.63
C ILE A 139 9.80 13.04 7.55
N SER A 140 9.82 11.75 7.93
CA SER A 140 9.49 10.65 7.01
C SER A 140 7.98 10.58 6.74
N ILE A 141 7.55 9.77 5.76
CA ILE A 141 6.11 9.57 5.49
C ILE A 141 5.39 9.02 6.73
N LYS A 142 5.96 8.03 7.42
CA LYS A 142 5.36 7.50 8.66
C LYS A 142 5.32 8.54 9.77
N ASP A 143 6.34 9.38 9.92
CA ASP A 143 6.40 10.41 10.97
C ASP A 143 5.35 11.49 10.70
N ALA A 144 5.15 11.85 9.43
CA ALA A 144 4.12 12.80 9.02
C ALA A 144 2.72 12.28 9.38
N ILE A 145 2.43 11.00 9.09
CA ILE A 145 1.15 10.38 9.45
C ILE A 145 0.98 10.36 10.97
N ALA A 146 2.00 9.97 11.72
CA ALA A 146 1.94 9.86 13.18
C ALA A 146 1.78 11.22 13.89
N ARG A 147 2.28 12.31 13.28
CA ARG A 147 2.17 13.69 13.81
C ARG A 147 0.92 14.41 13.34
N ALA A 148 0.26 13.91 12.31
CA ALA A 148 -0.90 14.56 11.73
C ALA A 148 -2.02 14.73 12.76
N THR A 149 -2.71 15.86 12.65
CA THR A 149 -3.87 16.15 13.49
C THR A 149 -5.16 15.55 12.93
N GLY A 150 -5.18 15.12 11.67
CA GLY A 150 -6.31 14.37 11.13
C GLY A 150 -6.43 12.95 11.66
N ALA A 151 -7.62 12.37 11.50
CA ALA A 151 -7.87 10.97 11.82
C ALA A 151 -7.20 10.05 10.79
N VAL A 152 -6.50 9.02 11.25
CA VAL A 152 -5.87 8.02 10.38
C VAL A 152 -6.78 6.81 10.23
N VAL A 153 -7.21 6.54 9.01
CA VAL A 153 -8.11 5.43 8.66
C VAL A 153 -7.37 4.42 7.80
N TYR A 154 -7.24 3.19 8.29
CA TYR A 154 -6.79 2.07 7.49
C TYR A 154 -7.97 1.34 6.87
N ILE A 155 -7.98 1.23 5.54
CA ILE A 155 -8.98 0.45 4.82
C ILE A 155 -8.33 -0.89 4.50
N SER A 156 -8.77 -1.94 5.21
CA SER A 156 -8.19 -3.26 5.06
C SER A 156 -8.50 -3.86 3.71
N ASN A 157 -7.51 -4.53 3.12
CA ASN A 157 -7.74 -5.42 1.99
C ASN A 157 -8.84 -6.42 2.32
N VAL A 158 -9.64 -6.77 1.31
CA VAL A 158 -10.71 -7.77 1.44
C VAL A 158 -10.19 -9.16 1.77
N ALA A 159 -9.08 -9.53 1.14
CA ALA A 159 -8.53 -10.87 1.15
C ALA A 159 -7.01 -10.81 1.13
N THR A 160 -6.39 -11.93 1.50
CA THR A 160 -4.94 -12.11 1.38
C THR A 160 -4.52 -12.09 -0.09
N GLN A 161 -3.29 -11.65 -0.34
CA GLN A 161 -2.70 -11.61 -1.67
C GLN A 161 -1.69 -12.75 -1.79
N HIS A 162 -1.84 -13.59 -2.81
CA HIS A 162 -0.98 -14.75 -3.00
C HIS A 162 0.49 -14.36 -3.18
N GLY A 163 1.38 -15.00 -2.42
CA GLY A 163 2.80 -14.69 -2.32
C GLY A 163 3.14 -13.50 -1.43
N GLN A 164 2.16 -12.76 -0.91
CA GLN A 164 2.38 -11.49 -0.21
C GLN A 164 1.94 -11.59 1.25
N SER A 165 0.70 -12.03 1.46
CA SER A 165 0.09 -12.06 2.79
C SER A 165 -0.64 -13.38 3.04
N ASP A 166 -0.14 -14.48 2.48
CA ASP A 166 -0.75 -15.80 2.60
C ASP A 166 -0.90 -16.20 4.07
N GLY A 167 -2.08 -16.70 4.43
CA GLY A 167 -2.39 -17.12 5.79
C GLY A 167 -2.57 -15.97 6.80
N TYR A 168 -2.50 -14.71 6.37
CA TYR A 168 -2.72 -13.59 7.27
C TYR A 168 -4.19 -13.50 7.67
N THR A 169 -4.40 -13.07 8.91
CA THR A 169 -5.69 -12.65 9.46
C THR A 169 -5.69 -11.13 9.62
N LEU A 170 -6.87 -10.50 9.70
CA LEU A 170 -6.95 -9.05 9.92
C LEU A 170 -6.14 -8.58 11.15
N PRO A 171 -6.19 -9.24 12.33
CA PRO A 171 -5.33 -8.89 13.46
C PRO A 171 -3.83 -8.99 13.16
N GLN A 172 -3.39 -10.00 12.38
CA GLN A 172 -1.98 -10.12 11.99
C GLN A 172 -1.57 -9.00 11.03
N THR A 173 -2.43 -8.68 10.05
CA THR A 173 -2.21 -7.55 9.14
C THR A 173 -2.05 -6.24 9.89
N LEU A 174 -2.90 -5.97 10.89
CA LEU A 174 -2.80 -4.76 11.70
C LEU A 174 -1.54 -4.74 12.57
N ARG A 175 -1.13 -5.90 13.12
CA ARG A 175 0.12 -6.01 13.88
C ARG A 175 1.33 -5.67 13.01
N ILE A 176 1.40 -6.26 11.81
CA ILE A 176 2.51 -6.01 10.90
C ILE A 176 2.48 -4.55 10.44
N LEU A 177 1.31 -3.98 10.14
CA LEU A 177 1.20 -2.56 9.82
C LEU A 177 1.76 -1.68 10.94
N ALA A 178 1.46 -2.01 12.20
CA ALA A 178 1.98 -1.28 13.36
C ALA A 178 3.51 -1.36 13.50
N GLU A 179 4.15 -2.45 13.06
CA GLU A 179 5.61 -2.55 13.04
C GLU A 179 6.27 -1.50 12.12
N TYR A 180 5.59 -1.09 11.03
CA TYR A 180 6.09 -0.08 10.09
C TYR A 180 5.59 1.34 10.39
N LEU A 181 4.33 1.47 10.81
CA LEU A 181 3.69 2.77 11.02
C LEU A 181 3.87 3.29 12.45
N GLY A 182 4.11 2.40 13.41
CA GLY A 182 4.06 2.67 14.84
C GLY A 182 2.76 2.18 15.46
N ASP A 183 2.85 1.75 16.72
CA ASP A 183 1.68 1.44 17.54
C ASP A 183 0.81 2.70 17.67
N ASP A 184 -0.50 2.50 17.82
CA ASP A 184 -1.41 3.59 18.20
C ASP A 184 -1.50 4.77 17.20
N VAL A 185 -1.14 4.56 15.93
CA VAL A 185 -1.27 5.56 14.86
C VAL A 185 -2.60 5.45 14.11
N VAL A 186 -3.10 4.24 13.86
CA VAL A 186 -4.37 4.04 13.16
C VAL A 186 -5.51 4.30 14.13
N ASP A 187 -6.31 5.33 13.85
CA ASP A 187 -7.51 5.64 14.63
C ASP A 187 -8.65 4.70 14.24
N TYR A 188 -8.89 4.49 12.94
CA TYR A 188 -10.01 3.71 12.40
C TYR A 188 -9.57 2.60 11.45
N VAL A 189 -10.24 1.47 11.50
CA VAL A 189 -10.10 0.38 10.54
C VAL A 189 -11.43 0.16 9.83
N ILE A 190 -11.44 0.25 8.52
CA ILE A 190 -12.57 -0.16 7.70
C ILE A 190 -12.28 -1.57 7.19
N ALA A 191 -13.11 -2.54 7.57
CA ALA A 191 -12.97 -3.94 7.17
C ALA A 191 -14.30 -4.53 6.68
N ASN A 192 -14.23 -5.50 5.78
CA ASN A 192 -15.41 -6.26 5.40
C ASN A 192 -15.68 -7.38 6.43
N ASN A 193 -16.95 -7.62 6.75
CA ASN A 193 -17.36 -8.83 7.49
C ASN A 193 -18.25 -9.79 6.71
N ALA A 194 -18.60 -9.49 5.47
CA ALA A 194 -19.43 -10.38 4.68
C ALA A 194 -18.62 -11.46 3.99
N ARG A 195 -19.24 -12.64 3.88
CA ARG A 195 -18.73 -13.74 3.08
C ARG A 195 -19.60 -13.85 1.83
N PRO A 196 -19.02 -13.73 0.61
CA PRO A 196 -19.78 -14.01 -0.59
C PRO A 196 -20.08 -15.52 -0.64
N PRO A 197 -21.18 -15.92 -1.32
CA PRO A 197 -21.59 -17.32 -1.39
C PRO A 197 -20.56 -18.19 -2.12
N THR A 198 -19.82 -17.61 -3.06
CA THR A 198 -18.71 -18.21 -3.78
C THR A 198 -17.48 -17.33 -3.64
N LEU A 199 -16.31 -17.95 -3.52
CA LEU A 199 -15.03 -17.24 -3.49
C LEU A 199 -14.32 -17.47 -4.82
N PRO A 200 -13.85 -16.40 -5.51
CA PRO A 200 -13.13 -16.53 -6.78
C PRO A 200 -11.65 -16.92 -6.61
N PHE A 201 -11.24 -17.28 -5.39
CA PHE A 201 -9.85 -17.57 -5.03
C PHE A 201 -9.34 -18.85 -5.68
N GLN A 202 -8.11 -18.81 -6.18
CA GLN A 202 -7.53 -19.90 -6.97
C GLN A 202 -6.23 -20.45 -6.34
N HIS A 203 -5.62 -19.72 -5.42
CA HIS A 203 -4.28 -19.99 -4.89
C HIS A 203 -4.26 -20.06 -3.35
N GLY A 204 -5.42 -20.35 -2.74
CA GLY A 204 -5.54 -20.49 -1.28
C GLY A 204 -5.71 -19.18 -0.53
N GLU A 205 -6.10 -18.11 -1.22
CA GLU A 205 -6.40 -16.83 -0.60
C GLU A 205 -7.56 -16.95 0.41
N THR A 206 -7.51 -16.15 1.48
CA THR A 206 -8.52 -16.12 2.54
C THR A 206 -9.04 -14.70 2.77
N LEU A 207 -10.28 -14.57 3.28
CA LEU A 207 -10.86 -13.26 3.62
C LEU A 207 -10.21 -12.71 4.90
N LEU A 208 -9.88 -11.42 4.89
CA LEU A 208 -9.40 -10.67 6.05
C LEU A 208 -10.57 -10.14 6.87
N LEU A 209 -11.25 -11.05 7.56
CA LEU A 209 -12.43 -10.74 8.35
C LEU A 209 -12.06 -10.27 9.77
N PRO A 210 -12.84 -9.35 10.36
CA PRO A 210 -12.69 -9.00 11.76
C PRO A 210 -13.05 -10.17 12.68
N THR A 211 -12.40 -10.23 13.84
CA THR A 211 -12.80 -11.14 14.90
C THR A 211 -14.07 -10.64 15.60
N ARG A 212 -14.71 -11.49 16.40
CA ARG A 212 -15.88 -11.07 17.19
C ARG A 212 -15.54 -9.96 18.18
N GLU A 213 -14.36 -10.01 18.80
CA GLU A 213 -13.87 -8.97 19.72
C GLU A 213 -13.68 -7.64 19.00
N MET A 214 -13.13 -7.69 17.79
CA MET A 214 -12.98 -6.54 16.90
C MET A 214 -14.32 -5.90 16.52
N GLU A 215 -15.33 -6.70 16.16
CA GLU A 215 -16.68 -6.20 15.84
C GLU A 215 -17.42 -5.62 17.05
N MET A 216 -17.08 -6.07 18.26
CA MET A 216 -17.66 -5.58 19.52
C MET A 216 -16.94 -4.35 20.09
N ALA A 217 -15.77 -4.00 19.55
CA ALA A 217 -15.01 -2.86 20.02
C ALA A 217 -15.78 -1.55 19.75
N GLU A 218 -15.88 -0.69 20.77
CA GLU A 218 -16.63 0.56 20.71
C GLU A 218 -16.06 1.53 19.66
N ARG A 219 -14.76 1.41 19.34
CA ARG A 219 -14.00 2.18 18.34
C ARG A 219 -12.76 1.37 17.84
N PRO A 220 -12.42 1.42 16.55
CA PRO A 220 -13.37 1.48 15.45
C PRO A 220 -12.94 0.54 14.33
N ILE A 221 -13.41 -0.70 14.41
CA ILE A 221 -13.53 -1.51 13.21
C ILE A 221 -14.91 -1.23 12.63
N LEU A 222 -14.93 -0.38 11.63
CA LEU A 222 -16.13 -0.11 10.84
C LEU A 222 -16.29 -1.19 9.82
N VAL A 223 -17.49 -1.76 9.81
CA VAL A 223 -17.74 -2.98 9.10
C VAL A 223 -18.57 -2.72 7.86
N GLN A 224 -18.07 -3.18 6.72
CA GLN A 224 -18.73 -3.07 5.43
C GLN A 224 -19.45 -4.38 5.08
N GLY A 225 -20.76 -4.44 5.32
CA GLY A 225 -21.56 -5.60 4.95
C GLY A 225 -21.76 -5.72 3.43
N ARG A 226 -21.58 -6.93 2.89
CA ARG A 226 -21.81 -7.36 1.48
C ARG A 226 -21.30 -6.35 0.45
N ALA A 227 -20.14 -5.76 0.71
CA ALA A 227 -19.58 -4.64 -0.05
C ALA A 227 -18.57 -5.10 -1.11
N PHE A 228 -18.96 -6.10 -1.90
CA PHE A 228 -18.12 -6.64 -2.96
C PHE A 228 -18.80 -6.53 -4.30
N ASN A 229 -18.07 -6.03 -5.29
CA ASN A 229 -18.46 -6.22 -6.68
C ASN A 229 -17.89 -7.56 -7.13
N ASP A 230 -18.78 -8.50 -7.49
CA ASP A 230 -18.37 -9.72 -8.19
C ASP A 230 -17.84 -9.31 -9.57
N MET A 231 -16.52 -9.38 -9.72
CA MET A 231 -15.83 -9.00 -10.94
C MET A 231 -15.86 -10.08 -12.02
N SER A 232 -16.53 -11.23 -11.79
CA SER A 232 -16.65 -12.29 -12.81
C SER A 232 -17.33 -11.84 -14.11
N ALA A 233 -18.04 -10.71 -14.07
CA ALA A 233 -18.70 -10.09 -15.23
C ALA A 233 -17.93 -8.93 -15.88
N PHE A 234 -16.77 -8.54 -15.36
CA PHE A 234 -15.98 -7.43 -15.90
C PHE A 234 -14.76 -7.95 -16.65
N ASP A 235 -14.44 -7.33 -17.79
CA ASP A 235 -13.23 -7.64 -18.55
C ASP A 235 -12.01 -7.60 -17.64
N VAL A 236 -11.35 -8.75 -17.55
CA VAL A 236 -10.15 -8.94 -16.74
C VAL A 236 -9.13 -7.90 -17.17
N GLU A 237 -8.87 -6.97 -16.27
CA GLU A 237 -7.84 -5.96 -16.42
C GLU A 237 -6.50 -6.71 -16.52
N TRP A 238 -5.99 -6.86 -17.74
CA TRP A 238 -4.71 -7.45 -18.16
C TRP A 238 -3.95 -8.25 -17.08
N LYS A 239 -4.06 -9.59 -17.13
CA LYS A 239 -3.41 -10.57 -16.23
C LYS A 239 -3.76 -10.47 -14.72
N LYS A 240 -4.67 -9.60 -14.28
CA LYS A 240 -5.13 -9.62 -12.88
C LYS A 240 -6.06 -10.82 -12.66
N VAL A 241 -5.74 -11.64 -11.66
CA VAL A 241 -6.60 -12.74 -11.22
C VAL A 241 -7.97 -12.18 -10.81
N PRO A 242 -9.09 -12.91 -11.01
CA PRO A 242 -10.40 -12.49 -10.50
C PRO A 242 -10.32 -12.15 -9.01
N MET A 243 -10.59 -10.90 -8.69
CA MET A 243 -10.44 -10.37 -7.32
C MET A 243 -11.78 -9.82 -6.83
N ILE A 244 -11.99 -9.99 -5.53
CA ILE A 244 -13.04 -9.31 -4.81
C ILE A 244 -12.58 -7.86 -4.60
N LYS A 245 -13.38 -6.88 -5.04
CA LYS A 245 -13.10 -5.44 -4.87
C LYS A 245 -14.03 -4.82 -3.85
N HIS A 246 -13.57 -3.80 -3.13
CA HIS A 246 -14.45 -2.97 -2.30
C HIS A 246 -15.53 -2.30 -3.14
N ASN A 247 -16.73 -2.20 -2.59
CA ASN A 247 -17.75 -1.27 -3.06
C ASN A 247 -17.41 0.14 -2.58
N GLY A 248 -17.06 1.03 -3.52
CA GLY A 248 -16.65 2.41 -3.24
C GLY A 248 -17.73 3.24 -2.55
N GLU A 249 -19.02 3.00 -2.81
CA GLU A 249 -20.12 3.71 -2.14
C GLU A 249 -20.22 3.33 -0.66
N MET A 250 -19.97 2.06 -0.34
CA MET A 250 -19.94 1.57 1.04
C MET A 250 -18.69 2.03 1.80
N VAL A 251 -17.55 2.19 1.11
CA VAL A 251 -16.37 2.87 1.68
C VAL A 251 -16.71 4.32 1.97
N LEU A 252 -17.29 5.02 1.02
CA LEU A 252 -17.66 6.42 1.18
C LEU A 252 -18.66 6.63 2.34
N SER A 253 -19.65 5.76 2.50
CA SER A 253 -20.61 5.87 3.61
C SER A 253 -19.97 5.67 4.98
N MET A 254 -19.02 4.73 5.10
CA MET A 254 -18.23 4.56 6.33
C MET A 254 -17.35 5.78 6.59
N LEU A 255 -16.75 6.37 5.56
CA LEU A 255 -15.94 7.58 5.69
C LEU A 255 -16.76 8.78 6.16
N TYR A 256 -17.97 9.00 5.62
CA TYR A 256 -18.85 10.06 6.12
C TYR A 256 -19.17 9.91 7.60
N ARG A 257 -19.40 8.68 8.06
CA ARG A 257 -19.64 8.39 9.48
C ARG A 257 -18.42 8.70 10.37
N ILE A 258 -17.20 8.49 9.85
CA ILE A 258 -15.98 8.91 10.55
C ILE A 258 -15.93 10.44 10.61
N ILE A 259 -16.14 11.11 9.49
CA ILE A 259 -16.09 12.58 9.39
C ILE A 259 -17.09 13.23 10.34
N GLU A 260 -18.35 12.79 10.34
CA GLU A 260 -19.39 13.29 11.27
C GLU A 260 -18.95 13.16 12.73
N LYS A 261 -18.38 12.02 13.10
CA LYS A 261 -17.93 11.74 14.46
C LYS A 261 -16.73 12.60 14.88
N GLU A 262 -15.78 12.84 13.97
CA GLU A 262 -14.66 13.75 14.22
C GLU A 262 -15.14 15.20 14.36
N MET A 263 -16.11 15.62 13.54
CA MET A 263 -16.69 16.98 13.59
C MET A 263 -17.49 17.25 14.86
N GLU A 264 -18.16 16.24 15.43
CA GLU A 264 -18.94 16.37 16.68
C GLU A 264 -18.06 16.54 17.94
N GLY A 265 -16.73 16.53 17.80
CA GLY A 265 -15.79 16.71 18.92
C GLY A 265 -15.81 15.53 19.91
N GLY A 266 -16.40 14.40 19.51
CA GLY A 266 -16.60 13.21 20.34
C GLY A 266 -15.32 12.43 20.70
N MET A 267 -14.15 13.06 20.58
CA MET A 267 -12.85 12.43 20.80
C MET A 267 -11.83 13.46 21.33
N THR A 268 -12.15 14.10 22.46
CA THR A 268 -11.18 14.89 23.25
C THR A 268 -10.02 14.04 23.79
N GLU A 269 -10.17 12.72 23.79
CA GLU A 269 -9.09 11.75 23.92
C GLU A 269 -9.08 10.86 22.68
N ARG A 270 -8.02 10.94 21.86
CA ARG A 270 -7.76 9.94 20.81
C ARG A 270 -7.52 8.60 21.48
N THR A 271 -8.57 7.79 21.54
CA THR A 271 -8.50 6.39 21.99
C THR A 271 -7.83 5.60 20.87
N LYS A 272 -6.51 5.62 20.93
CA LYS A 272 -5.64 4.93 20.00
C LYS A 272 -5.87 3.42 20.08
N THR A 273 -5.73 2.78 18.94
CA THR A 273 -6.10 1.39 18.73
C THR A 273 -5.29 0.42 19.62
N GLN A 274 -5.86 0.02 20.76
CA GLN A 274 -5.32 -1.08 21.58
C GLN A 274 -5.91 -2.44 21.16
N TYR A 275 -5.73 -2.88 19.90
CA TYR A 275 -6.12 -4.25 19.49
C TYR A 275 -5.17 -5.34 20.02
N MET A 276 -4.16 -4.98 20.81
CA MET A 276 -2.98 -5.82 21.05
C MET A 276 -2.93 -6.58 22.39
N GLN A 277 -3.98 -6.56 23.22
CA GLN A 277 -4.02 -7.40 24.42
C GLN A 277 -4.54 -8.82 24.12
N LEU A 278 -3.83 -9.57 23.27
CA LEU A 278 -3.93 -11.03 23.19
C LEU A 278 -2.65 -11.62 23.80
N PRO A 279 -2.72 -12.65 24.67
CA PRO A 279 -1.55 -13.12 25.40
C PRO A 279 -0.49 -13.64 24.44
N SER A 280 0.68 -12.98 24.44
CA SER A 280 1.87 -13.43 23.73
C SER A 280 2.26 -14.82 24.23
N ARG A 281 2.10 -15.85 23.39
CA ARG A 281 2.85 -17.09 23.60
C ARG A 281 4.31 -16.83 23.21
N GLY A 282 5.10 -16.49 24.23
CA GLY A 282 6.52 -16.80 24.37
C GLY A 282 7.47 -16.48 23.21
N GLY A 283 8.21 -15.37 23.36
CA GLY A 283 9.65 -15.32 23.09
C GLY A 283 10.10 -14.86 21.70
N ARG A 284 10.60 -13.63 21.59
CA ARG A 284 12.03 -13.24 21.60
C ARG A 284 12.12 -11.72 21.56
N GLY A 285 13.13 -11.18 22.23
CA GLY A 285 13.27 -9.76 22.58
C GLY A 285 13.41 -8.81 21.39
N SER A 286 12.97 -7.58 21.63
CA SER A 286 13.19 -6.40 20.80
C SER A 286 14.67 -6.22 20.50
N ALA A 287 15.09 -6.52 19.27
CA ALA A 287 16.35 -6.07 18.72
C ALA A 287 16.08 -4.78 17.93
N SER A 288 16.73 -3.70 18.33
CA SER A 288 16.73 -2.44 17.59
C SER A 288 17.17 -2.68 16.14
N LEU A 289 16.30 -2.34 15.18
CA LEU A 289 16.62 -2.30 13.75
C LEU A 289 17.61 -1.15 13.50
N GLN A 290 18.91 -1.44 13.57
CA GLN A 290 19.93 -0.60 12.96
C GLN A 290 20.19 -1.10 11.53
N PRO A 291 20.38 -0.20 10.54
CA PRO A 291 20.63 -0.60 9.17
C PRO A 291 22.04 -1.19 9.06
N ARG A 292 22.13 -2.48 8.72
CA ARG A 292 23.36 -3.10 8.22
C ARG A 292 23.20 -3.39 6.73
N SER A 293 23.84 -2.57 5.88
CA SER A 293 24.19 -2.93 4.49
C SER A 293 25.60 -3.56 4.50
N PRO A 294 25.92 -4.54 3.61
CA PRO A 294 26.03 -4.32 2.17
C PRO A 294 25.60 -5.52 1.27
N MET A 295 24.65 -6.38 1.69
CA MET A 295 24.27 -7.57 0.90
C MET A 295 23.54 -7.26 -0.43
N CYS A 296 22.93 -6.07 -0.57
CA CYS A 296 22.15 -5.74 -1.76
C CYS A 296 23.01 -5.57 -3.03
N GLN A 297 24.26 -5.12 -2.89
CA GLN A 297 25.17 -4.95 -4.04
C GLN A 297 25.61 -6.30 -4.63
N GLU A 298 25.68 -7.36 -3.83
CA GLU A 298 26.04 -8.70 -4.30
C GLU A 298 24.87 -9.38 -5.04
N ALA A 299 23.63 -9.19 -4.56
CA ALA A 299 22.44 -9.68 -5.24
C ALA A 299 22.24 -9.01 -6.61
N LYS A 300 22.45 -7.68 -6.70
CA LYS A 300 22.35 -6.91 -7.95
C LYS A 300 23.38 -7.38 -8.99
N LYS A 301 24.65 -7.58 -8.58
CA LYS A 301 25.71 -8.13 -9.45
C LYS A 301 25.42 -9.56 -9.92
N SER A 302 24.77 -10.39 -9.09
CA SER A 302 24.38 -11.75 -9.48
C SER A 302 23.23 -11.75 -10.50
N HIS A 303 22.33 -10.76 -10.44
CA HIS A 303 21.20 -10.65 -11.36
C HIS A 303 21.62 -10.06 -12.72
N GLU A 304 22.50 -9.05 -12.72
CA GLU A 304 23.08 -8.47 -13.95
C GLU A 304 23.90 -9.51 -14.73
N ARG A 305 24.71 -10.33 -14.05
CA ARG A 305 25.46 -11.44 -14.68
C ARG A 305 24.58 -12.54 -15.27
N ARG A 306 23.33 -12.69 -14.81
CA ARG A 306 22.35 -13.63 -15.38
C ARG A 306 21.60 -13.05 -16.56
N ALA A 307 21.43 -11.72 -16.61
CA ALA A 307 20.80 -11.03 -17.73
C ALA A 307 21.74 -10.89 -18.95
N GLU A 308 23.06 -10.80 -18.75
CA GLU A 308 24.04 -10.80 -19.86
C GLU A 308 24.32 -12.19 -20.47
N ALA A 309 23.77 -13.26 -19.86
CA ALA A 309 23.98 -14.64 -20.30
C ALA A 309 22.80 -15.23 -21.10
N HIS A 310 21.80 -14.43 -21.46
CA HIS A 310 20.62 -14.83 -22.23
C HIS A 310 20.35 -13.92 -23.43
#